data_AF-A0A844FVT8-F1
#
_entry.id   AF-A0A844FVT8-F1
#
_cell.length_a   1.000
_cell.length_b   1.000
_cell.length_c   1.000
_cell.angle_alpha   90.00
_cell.angle_beta   90.00
_cell.angle_gamma   90.00
#
_symmetry.space_group_name_H-M   'P 1'
#
loop_
_entity.id
_entity.type
_entity.pdbx_description
1 polymer ?
#
loop_
_entity_poly.entity_id
_entity_poly.type
_entity_poly.pdbx_seq_one_letter_code
_entity_poly.pdbx_strand_id
1 'polypeptide(L)'
;MSHYEIIPMQCPKCGSTNHFKNYNSINITTTPELKKAIMNDDIFKFECQYCHHVEYFRHPLFYHDTKNKMMLQYAKDPEEIEQTLAALKAEGLDLADYTIRWTSNWYVFKEKIQIFDHHRDDRILAIYKENMLKKFYEEYPEAGHAVVFYHADQGEKLVVVSEHMKAKFYYFPEQWYANMMMNPHVHKLLKYDTSIDVNEDYVKRVYNLDISVVIAKIQTDSFVDIYALHHLDFAKTGDHVLLEDKGKEIEGVILKLEVMDARDVPAHVRFIKHIIKRRSVDDIEVSNHLEQIAKALYHENEVQLLSQLLHVLSEVKIYLPLIKDDKTGELNREVIRTNNHEPVMPIFTKEEEAKLFAPESIVYETYFTDLIDEFPKMSFVLNPQCKELLFIDEKMTAILKRYVQEELSHVN
;
A
#
# COMPACT_ATOMS: atom_id res chain seq x y z
N MET A 1 -1.33 14.35 -14.59
CA MET A 1 -1.54 15.82 -14.58
C MET A 1 -1.99 16.21 -13.18
N SER A 2 -1.95 17.49 -12.81
CA SER A 2 -2.53 17.95 -11.53
C SER A 2 -4.05 17.98 -11.62
N HIS A 3 -4.73 17.56 -10.55
CA HIS A 3 -6.19 17.50 -10.46
C HIS A 3 -6.69 18.37 -9.29
N TYR A 4 -7.78 19.07 -9.56
CA TYR A 4 -8.49 19.85 -8.56
C TYR A 4 -9.97 19.94 -8.90
N GLU A 5 -10.78 20.17 -7.88
CA GLU A 5 -12.18 20.53 -8.03
C GLU A 5 -12.41 21.98 -7.58
N ILE A 6 -13.45 22.60 -8.12
CA ILE A 6 -13.87 23.94 -7.71
C ILE A 6 -15.07 23.79 -6.78
N ILE A 7 -14.89 24.13 -5.52
CA ILE A 7 -15.93 24.01 -4.50
C ILE A 7 -16.52 25.39 -4.20
N PRO A 8 -17.86 25.56 -4.25
CA PRO A 8 -18.51 26.77 -3.75
C PRO A 8 -18.40 26.81 -2.22
N MET A 9 -17.83 27.90 -1.70
CA MET A 9 -17.58 28.08 -0.27
C MET A 9 -18.10 29.45 0.19
N GLN A 10 -18.85 29.48 1.28
CA GLN A 10 -19.30 30.74 1.88
C GLN A 10 -18.19 31.31 2.76
N CYS A 11 -17.89 32.60 2.58
CA CYS A 11 -16.94 33.28 3.44
C CYS A 11 -17.50 33.39 4.87
N PRO A 12 -16.79 32.90 5.91
CA PRO A 12 -17.29 32.97 7.28
C PRO A 12 -17.39 34.41 7.82
N LYS A 13 -16.71 35.37 7.19
CA LYS A 13 -16.72 36.78 7.60
C LYS A 13 -17.87 37.60 7.00
N CYS A 14 -18.15 37.44 5.70
CA CYS A 14 -19.14 38.27 4.99
C CYS A 14 -20.31 37.50 4.37
N GLY A 15 -20.31 36.16 4.44
CA GLY A 15 -21.36 35.30 3.89
C GLY A 15 -21.37 35.16 2.36
N SER A 16 -20.54 35.91 1.64
CA SER A 16 -20.48 35.85 0.17
C SER A 16 -19.93 34.50 -0.32
N THR A 17 -20.53 33.95 -1.37
CA THR A 17 -20.06 32.73 -2.03
C THR A 17 -18.80 33.01 -2.85
N ASN A 18 -17.77 32.20 -2.64
CA ASN A 18 -16.49 32.19 -3.33
C ASN A 18 -16.25 30.82 -3.94
N HIS A 19 -15.27 30.72 -4.84
CA HIS A 19 -14.89 29.47 -5.49
C HIS A 19 -13.48 29.09 -5.02
N PHE A 20 -13.38 27.98 -4.29
CA PHE A 20 -12.12 27.45 -3.77
C PHE A 20 -11.60 26.34 -4.67
N LYS A 21 -10.32 26.39 -5.04
CA LYS A 21 -9.66 25.31 -5.79
C LYS A 21 -9.13 24.28 -4.79
N ASN A 22 -9.82 23.16 -4.68
CA ASN A 22 -9.44 22.05 -3.83
C ASN A 22 -8.57 21.07 -4.62
N TYR A 23 -7.24 21.11 -4.42
CA TYR A 23 -6.31 20.22 -5.11
C TYR A 23 -6.26 18.86 -4.40
N ASN A 24 -6.70 17.79 -5.04
CA ASN A 24 -6.58 16.44 -4.49
C ASN A 24 -5.29 15.74 -4.91
N SER A 25 -4.76 16.08 -6.09
CA SER A 25 -3.54 15.51 -6.65
C SER A 25 -2.76 16.56 -7.41
N ILE A 26 -1.45 16.58 -7.23
CA ILE A 26 -0.55 17.50 -7.93
C ILE A 26 0.59 16.72 -8.56
N ASN A 27 0.89 17.03 -9.81
CA ASN A 27 2.07 16.52 -10.48
C ASN A 27 3.01 17.68 -10.75
N ILE A 28 4.06 17.80 -9.94
CA ILE A 28 4.99 18.93 -10.00
C ILE A 28 5.88 18.91 -11.24
N THR A 29 6.00 17.75 -11.89
CA THR A 29 6.73 17.66 -13.15
C THR A 29 5.96 18.36 -14.27
N THR A 30 4.63 18.28 -14.23
CA THR A 30 3.74 19.00 -15.17
C THR A 30 3.35 20.40 -14.70
N THR A 31 3.39 20.67 -13.39
CA THR A 31 2.91 21.94 -12.79
C THR A 31 3.85 22.40 -11.65
N PRO A 32 5.10 22.77 -11.97
CA PRO A 32 6.13 23.04 -10.96
C PRO A 32 5.82 24.22 -10.02
N GLU A 33 4.98 25.16 -10.45
CA GLU A 33 4.55 26.30 -9.65
C GLU A 33 3.76 25.90 -8.40
N LEU A 34 3.04 24.78 -8.43
CA LEU A 34 2.26 24.29 -7.28
C LEU A 34 3.15 23.85 -6.12
N LYS A 35 4.40 23.48 -6.40
CA LYS A 35 5.38 23.18 -5.35
C LYS A 35 5.65 24.40 -4.47
N LYS A 36 5.79 25.58 -5.07
CA LYS A 36 5.96 26.82 -4.29
C LYS A 36 4.74 27.08 -3.41
N ALA A 37 3.54 26.80 -3.95
CA ALA A 37 2.27 26.91 -3.22
C ALA A 37 2.18 25.93 -2.05
N ILE A 38 2.76 24.74 -2.14
CA ILE A 38 2.91 23.83 -0.99
C ILE A 38 3.84 24.44 0.06
N MET A 39 5.03 24.86 -0.36
CA MET A 39 6.07 25.27 0.58
C MET A 39 5.66 26.48 1.43
N ASN A 40 4.87 27.39 0.85
CA ASN A 40 4.36 28.59 1.51
C ASN A 40 2.90 28.47 2.01
N ASP A 41 2.31 27.26 1.98
CA ASP A 41 0.94 26.96 2.38
C ASP A 41 -0.18 27.58 1.52
N ASP A 42 0.15 28.29 0.42
CA ASP A 42 -0.84 28.89 -0.49
C ASP A 42 -1.73 27.85 -1.19
N ILE A 43 -1.30 26.58 -1.28
CA ILE A 43 -2.10 25.50 -1.85
C ILE A 43 -3.43 25.31 -1.13
N PHE A 44 -3.48 25.64 0.17
CA PHE A 44 -4.68 25.55 1.02
C PHE A 44 -5.32 26.91 1.28
N LYS A 45 -4.76 27.99 0.73
CA LYS A 45 -5.18 29.35 1.04
C LYS A 45 -6.50 29.67 0.33
N PHE A 46 -7.51 29.96 1.13
CA PHE A 46 -8.72 30.62 0.70
C PHE A 46 -8.60 32.12 0.97
N GLU A 47 -8.91 32.93 -0.04
CA GLU A 47 -9.02 34.37 0.11
C GLU A 47 -10.36 34.85 -0.47
N CYS A 48 -11.19 35.45 0.37
CA CYS A 48 -12.48 35.98 -0.05
C CYS A 48 -12.30 37.16 -1.00
N GLN A 49 -12.88 37.07 -2.20
CA GLN A 49 -12.79 38.12 -3.23
C GLN A 49 -13.53 39.41 -2.87
N TYR A 50 -14.41 39.38 -1.86
CA TYR A 50 -15.25 40.52 -1.47
C TYR A 50 -14.74 41.27 -0.25
N CYS A 51 -14.19 40.56 0.74
CA CYS A 51 -13.75 41.16 2.01
C CYS A 51 -12.29 40.85 2.38
N HIS A 52 -11.57 40.13 1.52
CA HIS A 52 -10.16 39.74 1.69
C HIS A 52 -9.87 38.97 2.99
N HIS A 53 -10.90 38.31 3.55
CA HIS A 53 -10.67 37.36 4.64
C HIS A 53 -9.88 36.17 4.12
N VAL A 54 -8.82 35.81 4.83
CA VAL A 54 -7.94 34.68 4.51
C VAL A 54 -8.15 33.57 5.53
N GLU A 55 -8.30 32.35 5.04
CA GLU A 55 -8.39 31.12 5.82
C GLU A 55 -7.62 30.00 5.12
N TYR A 56 -7.21 28.96 5.85
CA TYR A 56 -6.46 27.84 5.30
C TYR A 56 -7.23 26.54 5.52
N PHE A 57 -7.63 25.90 4.42
CA PHE A 57 -8.39 24.65 4.44
C PHE A 57 -7.46 23.49 4.11
N ARG A 58 -6.82 22.90 5.12
CA ARG A 58 -6.00 21.70 4.93
C ARG A 58 -6.90 20.50 4.62
N HIS A 59 -6.61 19.84 3.52
CA HIS A 59 -7.27 18.63 3.05
C HIS A 59 -6.23 17.62 2.58
N PRO A 60 -6.60 16.34 2.38
CA PRO A 60 -5.70 15.37 1.77
C PRO A 60 -5.13 15.86 0.43
N LEU A 61 -3.88 15.51 0.17
CA LEU A 61 -3.15 15.95 -1.01
C LEU A 61 -2.15 14.89 -1.44
N PHE A 62 -2.30 14.39 -2.67
CA PHE A 62 -1.33 13.50 -3.30
C PHE A 62 -0.28 14.31 -4.07
N TYR A 63 0.99 14.14 -3.74
CA TYR A 63 2.12 14.74 -4.45
C TYR A 63 2.80 13.72 -5.35
N HIS A 64 3.00 14.08 -6.62
CA HIS A 64 3.68 13.26 -7.62
C HIS A 64 4.80 14.02 -8.31
N ASP A 65 6.01 13.47 -8.23
CA ASP A 65 7.18 13.90 -8.99
C ASP A 65 7.63 12.74 -9.88
N THR A 66 7.29 12.80 -11.17
CA THR A 66 7.66 11.75 -12.12
C THR A 66 9.15 11.78 -12.47
N LYS A 67 9.80 12.94 -12.31
CA LYS A 67 11.23 13.11 -12.62
C LYS A 67 12.10 12.44 -11.55
N ASN A 68 11.79 12.68 -10.28
CA ASN A 68 12.52 12.09 -9.15
C ASN A 68 11.91 10.76 -8.68
N LYS A 69 10.89 10.24 -9.38
CA LYS A 69 10.18 8.99 -9.05
C LYS A 69 9.70 8.96 -7.61
N MET A 70 9.05 10.03 -7.19
CA MET A 70 8.53 10.19 -5.83
C MET A 70 7.01 10.36 -5.84
N MET A 71 6.35 9.64 -4.95
CA MET A 71 4.95 9.85 -4.59
C MET A 71 4.84 10.06 -3.08
N LEU A 72 4.05 11.03 -2.67
CA LEU A 72 3.86 11.35 -1.26
C LEU A 72 2.41 11.71 -0.99
N GLN A 73 1.74 10.97 -0.11
CA GLN A 73 0.38 11.27 0.33
C GLN A 73 0.42 12.05 1.64
N TYR A 74 -0.26 13.20 1.66
CA TYR A 74 -0.71 13.84 2.90
C TYR A 74 -2.15 13.43 3.15
N ALA A 75 -2.41 12.63 4.18
CA ALA A 75 -3.76 12.19 4.55
C ALA A 75 -3.80 11.82 6.03
N LYS A 76 -4.98 11.90 6.65
CA LYS A 76 -5.14 11.45 8.04
C LYS A 76 -5.09 9.93 8.15
N ASP A 77 -5.66 9.26 7.16
CA ASP A 77 -5.75 7.82 7.08
C ASP A 77 -4.64 7.29 6.17
N PRO A 78 -3.83 6.31 6.62
CA PRO A 78 -2.88 5.61 5.76
C PRO A 78 -3.54 4.89 4.58
N GLU A 79 -4.77 4.39 4.70
CA GLU A 79 -5.43 3.61 3.62
C GLU A 79 -5.66 4.43 2.34
N GLU A 80 -5.77 5.76 2.45
CA GLU A 80 -5.92 6.65 1.29
C GLU A 80 -4.77 6.52 0.28
N ILE A 81 -3.54 6.21 0.74
CA ILE A 81 -2.43 6.01 -0.19
C ILE A 81 -2.60 4.70 -0.94
N GLU A 82 -3.00 3.62 -0.28
CA GLU A 82 -3.14 2.31 -0.90
C GLU A 82 -4.19 2.34 -2.01
N GLN A 83 -5.32 3.00 -1.76
CA GLN A 83 -6.36 3.24 -2.78
C GLN A 83 -5.81 4.03 -3.98
N THR A 84 -5.04 5.07 -3.72
CA THR A 84 -4.40 5.88 -4.77
C THR A 84 -3.43 5.04 -5.61
N LEU A 85 -2.60 4.23 -4.96
CA LEU A 85 -1.63 3.37 -5.64
C LEU A 85 -2.33 2.26 -6.44
N ALA A 86 -3.40 1.67 -5.91
CA ALA A 86 -4.21 0.69 -6.61
C ALA A 86 -4.83 1.28 -7.89
N ALA A 87 -5.37 2.49 -7.83
CA ALA A 87 -5.89 3.20 -8.99
C ALA A 87 -4.79 3.45 -10.05
N LEU A 88 -3.61 3.93 -9.63
CA LEU A 88 -2.48 4.16 -10.52
C LEU A 88 -1.97 2.87 -11.19
N LYS A 89 -1.92 1.76 -10.44
CA LYS A 89 -1.59 0.44 -10.98
C LYS A 89 -2.63 -0.02 -12.01
N ALA A 90 -3.92 0.19 -11.74
CA ALA A 90 -5.00 -0.14 -12.67
C ALA A 90 -4.93 0.69 -13.97
N GLU A 91 -4.41 1.92 -13.90
CA GLU A 91 -4.09 2.74 -15.08
C GLU A 91 -2.80 2.31 -15.81
N GLY A 92 -2.15 1.23 -15.36
CA GLY A 92 -0.96 0.65 -15.98
C GLY A 92 0.36 1.29 -15.57
N LEU A 93 0.39 2.07 -14.48
CA LEU A 93 1.63 2.67 -13.98
C LEU A 93 2.46 1.63 -13.22
N ASP A 94 3.69 1.41 -13.67
CA ASP A 94 4.69 0.65 -12.93
C ASP A 94 5.22 1.49 -11.76
N LEU A 95 4.99 1.00 -10.55
CA LEU A 95 5.37 1.64 -9.29
C LEU A 95 6.66 1.09 -8.69
N ALA A 96 7.28 0.08 -9.29
CA ALA A 96 8.44 -0.61 -8.73
C ALA A 96 9.64 0.34 -8.49
N ASP A 97 9.81 1.33 -9.38
CA ASP A 97 10.89 2.31 -9.30
C ASP A 97 10.52 3.59 -8.52
N TYR A 98 9.32 3.66 -7.93
CA TYR A 98 8.86 4.83 -7.19
C TYR A 98 9.18 4.73 -5.69
N THR A 99 9.74 5.81 -5.13
CA THR A 99 9.73 6.01 -3.68
C THR A 99 8.38 6.56 -3.26
N ILE A 100 7.64 5.76 -2.51
CA ILE A 100 6.27 6.05 -2.09
C ILE A 100 6.24 6.27 -0.59
N ARG A 101 5.59 7.36 -0.16
CA ARG A 101 5.51 7.78 1.24
C ARG A 101 4.14 8.27 1.62
N TRP A 102 3.77 8.10 2.88
CA TRP A 102 2.57 8.67 3.49
C TRP A 102 2.93 9.44 4.74
N THR A 103 2.16 10.49 5.04
CA THR A 103 2.20 11.15 6.34
C THR A 103 0.90 11.88 6.64
N SER A 104 0.51 11.86 7.92
CA SER A 104 -0.59 12.67 8.44
C SER A 104 -0.16 14.06 8.93
N ASN A 105 1.13 14.38 8.85
CA ASN A 105 1.69 15.64 9.33
C ASN A 105 2.15 16.52 8.17
N TRP A 106 1.54 17.70 8.04
CA TRP A 106 1.83 18.65 6.96
C TRP A 106 3.28 19.17 6.97
N TYR A 107 3.89 19.32 8.15
CA TYR A 107 5.29 19.75 8.24
C TYR A 107 6.24 18.64 7.80
N VAL A 108 5.93 17.38 8.15
CA VAL A 108 6.69 16.21 7.66
C VAL A 108 6.51 16.04 6.15
N PHE A 109 5.33 16.34 5.61
CA PHE A 109 5.10 16.34 4.17
C PHE A 109 6.02 17.33 3.45
N LYS A 110 6.06 18.59 3.90
CA LYS A 110 6.97 19.61 3.36
C LYS A 110 8.44 19.24 3.55
N GLU A 111 8.80 18.70 4.71
CA GLU A 111 10.15 18.22 5.00
C GLU A 111 10.57 17.13 4.00
N LYS A 112 9.73 16.11 3.77
CA LYS A 112 10.03 15.04 2.81
C LYS A 112 10.29 15.62 1.42
N ILE A 113 9.45 16.53 0.92
CA ILE A 113 9.71 17.20 -0.37
C ILE A 113 11.10 17.85 -0.39
N GLN A 114 11.49 18.59 0.66
CA GLN A 114 12.81 19.19 0.74
C GLN A 114 13.96 18.15 0.76
N ILE A 115 13.77 17.03 1.46
CA ILE A 115 14.75 15.94 1.52
C ILE A 115 15.02 15.38 0.13
N PHE A 116 13.95 15.05 -0.61
CA PHE A 116 14.06 14.48 -1.95
C PHE A 116 14.61 15.50 -2.96
N ASP A 117 14.29 16.79 -2.82
CA ASP A 117 14.88 17.86 -3.63
C ASP A 117 16.39 17.97 -3.51
N HIS A 118 16.92 17.61 -2.34
CA HIS A 118 18.35 17.60 -2.06
C HIS A 118 18.99 16.23 -2.33
N HIS A 119 18.25 15.33 -3.01
CA HIS A 119 18.70 13.98 -3.34
C HIS A 119 19.15 13.17 -2.12
N ARG A 120 18.44 13.35 -1.00
CA ARG A 120 18.66 12.60 0.24
C ARG A 120 17.62 11.52 0.45
N ASP A 121 17.99 10.51 1.22
CA ASP A 121 17.12 9.43 1.67
C ASP A 121 16.50 9.80 3.02
N ASP A 122 15.16 9.83 3.06
CA ASP A 122 14.40 10.26 4.22
C ASP A 122 14.55 9.32 5.43
N ARG A 123 14.86 8.04 5.18
CA ARG A 123 15.06 7.02 6.22
C ARG A 123 16.35 7.27 6.99
N ILE A 124 17.42 7.66 6.28
CA ILE A 124 18.71 8.00 6.90
C ILE A 124 18.57 9.25 7.76
N LEU A 125 17.82 10.25 7.26
CA LEU A 125 17.52 11.43 8.06
C LEU A 125 16.66 11.10 9.28
N ALA A 126 15.65 10.23 9.16
CA ALA A 126 14.86 9.79 10.31
C ALA A 126 15.74 9.17 11.41
N ILE A 127 16.65 8.26 11.04
CA ILE A 127 17.62 7.65 11.98
C ILE A 127 18.48 8.71 12.67
N TYR A 128 18.97 9.71 11.91
CA TYR A 128 19.77 10.78 12.47
C TYR A 128 18.98 11.66 13.44
N LYS A 129 17.77 12.06 13.05
CA LYS A 129 16.90 12.93 13.84
C LYS A 129 16.57 12.29 15.19
N GLU A 130 16.31 10.98 15.23
CA GLU A 130 16.08 10.25 16.47
C GLU A 130 17.31 10.25 17.39
N ASN A 131 18.51 10.00 16.84
CA ASN A 131 19.74 10.04 17.64
C ASN A 131 20.06 11.45 18.14
N MET A 132 19.75 12.47 17.34
CA MET A 132 19.91 13.86 17.74
C MET A 132 18.93 14.24 18.84
N LEU A 133 17.67 13.78 18.76
CA LEU A 133 16.65 14.05 19.76
C LEU A 133 17.00 13.43 21.12
N LYS A 134 17.58 12.22 21.14
CA LYS A 134 18.12 11.60 22.37
C LYS A 134 19.18 12.48 23.02
N LYS A 135 20.19 12.92 22.25
CA LYS A 135 21.24 13.84 22.74
C LYS A 135 20.68 15.19 23.18
N PHE A 136 19.66 15.67 22.49
CA PHE A 136 18.99 16.92 22.83
C PHE A 136 18.34 16.84 24.21
N TYR A 137 17.66 15.73 24.54
CA TYR A 137 17.08 15.54 25.88
C TYR A 137 18.13 15.30 26.98
N GLU A 138 19.29 14.72 26.65
CA GLU A 138 20.42 14.62 27.59
C GLU A 138 20.99 16.01 27.94
N GLU A 139 21.08 16.90 26.96
CA GLU A 139 21.59 18.27 27.13
C GLU A 139 20.55 19.21 27.74
N TYR A 140 19.27 19.01 27.42
CA TYR A 140 18.14 19.84 27.85
C TYR A 140 16.97 19.00 28.41
N PRO A 141 17.11 18.46 29.63
CA PRO A 141 16.05 17.64 30.26
C PRO A 141 14.73 18.38 30.47
N GLU A 142 14.78 19.72 30.55
CA GLU A 142 13.63 20.61 30.74
C GLU A 142 12.91 21.02 29.45
N ALA A 143 13.29 20.45 28.30
CA ALA A 143 12.82 20.93 27.00
C ALA A 143 11.32 20.66 26.72
N GLY A 144 10.64 19.84 27.52
CA GLY A 144 9.28 19.39 27.23
C GLY A 144 9.25 18.54 25.95
N HIS A 145 8.12 18.44 25.26
CA HIS A 145 8.08 17.75 23.98
C HIS A 145 8.90 18.50 22.92
N ALA A 146 9.76 17.77 22.19
CA ALA A 146 10.59 18.30 21.12
C ALA A 146 10.47 17.45 19.85
N VAL A 147 10.50 18.14 18.71
CA VAL A 147 10.46 17.55 17.36
C VAL A 147 11.61 18.09 16.52
N VAL A 148 12.06 17.30 15.56
CA VAL A 148 13.16 17.67 14.66
C VAL A 148 12.69 17.67 13.21
N PHE A 149 13.00 18.75 12.49
CA PHE A 149 12.78 18.88 11.05
C PHE A 149 14.08 19.19 10.32
N TYR A 150 14.26 18.58 9.16
CA TYR A 150 15.23 18.97 8.15
C TYR A 150 14.73 20.20 7.42
N HIS A 151 15.61 21.19 7.27
CA HIS A 151 15.32 22.44 6.59
C HIS A 151 16.48 22.86 5.68
N ALA A 152 16.23 22.84 4.38
CA ALA A 152 17.30 22.99 3.40
C ALA A 152 17.63 24.43 2.99
N ASP A 153 16.70 25.39 3.14
CA ASP A 153 16.82 26.74 2.57
C ASP A 153 17.92 27.63 3.19
N GLN A 154 18.66 27.15 4.20
CA GLN A 154 19.80 27.88 4.79
C GLN A 154 20.99 26.99 5.15
N GLY A 155 21.54 26.27 4.17
CA GLY A 155 22.78 25.50 4.34
C GLY A 155 22.56 24.19 5.09
N GLU A 156 21.43 23.55 4.83
CA GLU A 156 21.06 22.23 5.36
C GLU A 156 21.16 22.11 6.88
N LYS A 157 20.07 22.49 7.53
CA LYS A 157 19.99 22.52 9.00
C LYS A 157 18.96 21.53 9.49
N LEU A 158 19.19 21.07 10.71
CA LEU A 158 18.15 20.45 11.52
C LEU A 158 17.61 21.49 12.49
N VAL A 159 16.29 21.64 12.52
CA VAL A 159 15.57 22.54 13.40
C VAL A 159 14.90 21.70 14.46
N VAL A 160 15.33 21.86 15.72
CA VAL A 160 14.64 21.30 16.88
C VAL A 160 13.65 22.33 17.38
N VAL A 161 12.37 21.97 17.43
CA VAL A 161 11.32 22.80 18.03
C VAL A 161 10.86 22.12 19.30
N SER A 162 10.92 22.83 20.42
CA SER A 162 10.60 22.34 21.76
C SER A 162 9.61 23.30 22.45
N GLU A 163 8.73 22.73 23.27
CA GLU A 163 7.72 23.48 24.04
C GLU A 163 8.33 24.57 24.93
N HIS A 164 9.45 24.27 25.59
CA HIS A 164 10.04 25.15 26.60
C HIS A 164 11.27 25.92 26.09
N MET A 165 11.87 25.48 24.97
CA MET A 165 13.09 26.09 24.43
C MET A 165 12.90 26.83 23.10
N LYS A 166 11.68 26.86 22.54
CA LYS A 166 11.38 27.39 21.21
C LYS A 166 12.13 26.60 20.13
N ALA A 167 12.89 27.26 19.26
CA ALA A 167 13.60 26.62 18.14
C ALA A 167 15.12 26.72 18.31
N LYS A 168 15.81 25.60 18.11
CA LYS A 168 17.27 25.52 17.99
C LYS A 168 17.68 24.96 16.63
N PHE A 169 18.79 25.46 16.11
CA PHE A 169 19.30 25.08 14.80
C PHE A 169 20.62 24.33 14.96
N TYR A 170 20.72 23.18 14.30
CA TYR A 170 21.89 22.32 14.27
C TYR A 170 22.35 22.16 12.82
N TYR A 171 23.66 22.03 12.64
CA TYR A 171 24.22 21.66 11.34
C TYR A 171 23.94 20.18 11.06
N PHE A 172 23.57 19.85 9.82
CA PHE A 172 23.47 18.47 9.39
C PHE A 172 24.86 17.92 8.99
N PRO A 173 25.38 16.87 9.65
CA PRO A 173 26.73 16.39 9.39
C PRO A 173 26.83 15.60 8.09
N GLU A 174 27.24 16.25 6.99
CA GLU A 174 27.40 15.64 5.67
C GLU A 174 28.27 14.38 5.68
N GLN A 175 29.38 14.40 6.41
CA GLN A 175 30.29 13.25 6.47
C GLN A 175 29.62 12.04 7.14
N TRP A 176 28.76 12.25 8.13
CA TRP A 176 28.01 11.16 8.76
C TRP A 176 27.03 10.56 7.76
N TYR A 177 26.31 11.40 7.00
CA TYR A 177 25.39 10.94 5.97
C TYR A 177 26.11 10.13 4.88
N ALA A 178 27.23 10.64 4.37
CA ALA A 178 28.05 9.93 3.38
C ALA A 178 28.54 8.57 3.91
N ASN A 179 28.98 8.51 5.17
CA ASN A 179 29.40 7.26 5.80
C ASN A 179 28.25 6.25 5.94
N MET A 180 27.04 6.72 6.24
CA MET A 180 25.84 5.85 6.28
C MET A 180 25.50 5.30 4.90
N MET A 181 25.57 6.13 3.86
CA MET A 181 25.31 5.69 2.48
C MET A 181 26.34 4.68 1.98
N MET A 182 27.58 4.71 2.50
CA MET A 182 28.62 3.72 2.19
C MET A 182 28.53 2.43 3.02
N ASN A 183 27.71 2.39 4.07
CA ASN A 183 27.61 1.23 4.94
C ASN A 183 26.85 0.10 4.22
N PRO A 184 27.44 -1.11 4.04
CA PRO A 184 26.79 -2.20 3.31
C PRO A 184 25.46 -2.66 3.91
N HIS A 185 25.32 -2.65 5.24
CA HIS A 185 24.07 -3.02 5.90
C HIS A 185 22.97 -1.98 5.68
N VAL A 186 23.35 -0.70 5.69
CA VAL A 186 22.43 0.39 5.37
C VAL A 186 22.02 0.32 3.91
N HIS A 187 22.96 0.15 2.98
CA HIS A 187 22.64 0.02 1.56
C HIS A 187 21.69 -1.16 1.29
N LYS A 188 21.85 -2.26 2.04
CA LYS A 188 20.99 -3.43 1.95
C LYS A 188 19.59 -3.16 2.50
N LEU A 189 19.51 -2.51 3.67
CA LEU A 189 18.26 -2.02 4.23
C LEU A 189 17.54 -1.11 3.21
N LEU A 190 18.21 -0.07 2.71
CA LEU A 190 17.62 0.91 1.80
C LEU A 190 17.12 0.31 0.49
N LYS A 191 17.74 -0.79 0.02
CA LYS A 191 17.35 -1.49 -1.20
C LYS A 191 16.02 -2.23 -1.04
N TYR A 192 15.82 -2.92 0.09
CA TYR A 192 14.67 -3.82 0.26
C TYR A 192 13.56 -3.25 1.13
N ASP A 193 13.87 -2.22 1.94
CA ASP A 193 12.88 -1.51 2.72
C ASP A 193 12.09 -0.59 1.80
N THR A 194 10.80 -0.87 1.72
CA THR A 194 9.87 -0.10 0.92
C THR A 194 8.81 0.59 1.80
N SER A 195 9.09 0.79 3.09
CA SER A 195 8.16 1.38 4.06
C SER A 195 7.53 2.69 3.57
N ILE A 196 6.20 2.76 3.63
CA ILE A 196 5.43 3.95 3.24
C ILE A 196 5.50 5.00 4.37
N ASP A 197 5.50 4.55 5.62
CA ASP A 197 5.64 5.37 6.82
C ASP A 197 7.10 5.43 7.26
N VAL A 198 7.68 6.63 7.25
CA VAL A 198 9.04 6.87 7.79
C VAL A 198 8.91 7.93 8.87
N ASN A 199 8.61 7.44 10.08
CA ASN A 199 8.37 8.18 11.33
C ASN A 199 9.23 7.61 12.48
N GLU A 200 8.91 7.94 13.74
CA GLU A 200 9.62 7.41 14.92
C GLU A 200 9.51 5.89 15.03
N ASP A 201 8.34 5.32 14.73
CA ASP A 201 8.10 3.88 14.82
C ASP A 201 8.88 3.11 13.75
N TYR A 202 9.01 3.66 12.55
CA TYR A 202 9.95 3.15 11.54
C TYR A 202 11.37 3.03 12.10
N VAL A 203 11.87 4.06 12.78
CA VAL A 203 13.23 4.03 13.33
C VAL A 203 13.36 2.99 14.45
N LYS A 204 12.31 2.78 15.26
CA LYS A 204 12.25 1.69 16.24
C LYS A 204 12.33 0.33 15.55
N ARG A 205 11.60 0.10 14.44
CA ARG A 205 11.68 -1.14 13.65
C ARG A 205 13.10 -1.39 13.13
N VAL A 206 13.77 -0.35 12.62
CA VAL A 206 15.17 -0.44 12.18
C VAL A 206 16.10 -0.84 13.33
N TYR A 207 15.97 -0.23 14.51
CA TYR A 207 16.80 -0.58 15.68
C TYR A 207 16.49 -1.98 16.22
N ASN A 208 15.24 -2.40 16.17
CA ASN A 208 14.77 -3.71 16.64
C ASN A 208 14.98 -4.83 15.65
N LEU A 209 15.57 -4.55 14.47
CA LEU A 209 15.85 -5.57 13.47
C LEU A 209 14.55 -6.20 12.93
N ASP A 210 13.53 -5.37 12.70
CA ASP A 210 12.18 -5.77 12.33
C ASP A 210 11.73 -5.11 11.02
N ILE A 211 12.56 -5.24 9.98
CA ILE A 211 12.22 -4.79 8.63
C ILE A 211 12.03 -6.03 7.76
N SER A 212 10.80 -6.53 7.77
CA SER A 212 10.41 -7.76 7.07
C SER A 212 10.30 -7.53 5.56
N VAL A 213 10.88 -8.44 4.80
CA VAL A 213 10.84 -8.51 3.33
C VAL A 213 10.29 -9.89 2.95
N VAL A 214 9.27 -9.89 2.09
CA VAL A 214 8.71 -11.13 1.56
C VAL A 214 9.56 -11.60 0.40
N ILE A 215 10.05 -12.84 0.48
CA ILE A 215 10.85 -13.52 -0.53
C ILE A 215 10.02 -14.62 -1.16
N ALA A 216 9.93 -14.59 -2.49
CA ALA A 216 9.29 -15.60 -3.30
C ALA A 216 10.33 -16.51 -3.93
N LYS A 217 10.21 -17.82 -3.71
CA LYS A 217 10.93 -18.83 -4.47
C LYS A 217 10.15 -19.10 -5.75
N ILE A 218 10.76 -18.86 -6.92
CA ILE A 218 10.08 -18.88 -8.21
C ILE A 218 10.71 -19.92 -9.13
N GLN A 219 9.86 -20.73 -9.76
CA GLN A 219 10.24 -21.65 -10.82
C GLN A 219 9.97 -20.98 -12.17
N THR A 220 11.01 -20.89 -13.01
CA THR A 220 10.89 -20.59 -14.44
C THR A 220 11.09 -21.86 -15.25
N ASP A 221 10.93 -21.81 -16.56
CA ASP A 221 11.25 -22.96 -17.44
C ASP A 221 12.71 -23.40 -17.36
N SER A 222 13.62 -22.52 -16.96
CA SER A 222 15.08 -22.75 -17.04
C SER A 222 15.75 -22.91 -15.67
N PHE A 223 15.19 -22.35 -14.60
CA PHE A 223 15.84 -22.34 -13.29
C PHE A 223 14.83 -22.08 -12.15
N VAL A 224 15.31 -22.30 -10.92
CA VAL A 224 14.63 -21.87 -9.68
C VAL A 224 15.52 -20.84 -9.00
N ASP A 225 14.94 -19.70 -8.63
CA ASP A 225 15.67 -18.65 -7.91
C ASP A 225 14.71 -17.90 -6.96
N ILE A 226 15.27 -17.02 -6.13
CA ILE A 226 14.53 -16.22 -5.16
C ILE A 226 14.44 -14.76 -5.58
N TYR A 227 13.25 -14.17 -5.42
CA TYR A 227 12.95 -12.78 -5.72
C TYR A 227 12.26 -12.13 -4.53
N ALA A 228 12.44 -10.82 -4.36
CA ALA A 228 11.72 -10.04 -3.37
C ALA A 228 10.35 -9.64 -3.93
N LEU A 229 9.31 -9.76 -3.13
CA LEU A 229 8.01 -9.19 -3.43
C LEU A 229 8.00 -7.74 -2.95
N HIS A 230 7.54 -6.82 -3.80
CA HIS A 230 7.38 -5.43 -3.40
C HIS A 230 6.23 -5.34 -2.39
N HIS A 231 6.34 -4.52 -1.33
CA HIS A 231 5.29 -4.44 -0.29
C HIS A 231 3.90 -4.04 -0.80
N LEU A 232 3.82 -3.37 -1.95
CA LEU A 232 2.55 -3.01 -2.61
C LEU A 232 1.97 -4.13 -3.46
N ASP A 233 2.74 -5.18 -3.69
CA ASP A 233 2.37 -6.29 -4.52
C ASP A 233 1.98 -7.47 -3.63
N PHE A 234 0.84 -8.06 -3.94
CA PHE A 234 0.32 -9.21 -3.22
C PHE A 234 0.37 -10.41 -4.14
N ALA A 235 1.12 -11.42 -3.75
CA ALA A 235 1.21 -12.67 -4.48
C ALA A 235 0.96 -13.86 -3.54
N LYS A 236 0.54 -14.98 -4.10
CA LYS A 236 0.43 -16.28 -3.45
C LYS A 236 1.25 -17.34 -4.16
N THR A 237 1.47 -18.46 -3.48
CA THR A 237 1.98 -19.67 -4.12
C THR A 237 1.06 -20.09 -5.26
N GLY A 238 1.64 -20.37 -6.42
CA GLY A 238 0.93 -20.70 -7.66
C GLY A 238 0.72 -19.52 -8.61
N ASP A 239 0.91 -18.28 -8.16
CA ASP A 239 0.76 -17.13 -9.04
C ASP A 239 1.84 -17.10 -10.11
N HIS A 240 1.41 -16.72 -11.32
CA HIS A 240 2.31 -16.43 -12.43
C HIS A 240 2.89 -15.02 -12.27
N VAL A 241 4.18 -14.90 -12.53
CA VAL A 241 4.92 -13.66 -12.34
C VAL A 241 5.84 -13.41 -13.52
N LEU A 242 6.01 -12.14 -13.84
CA LEU A 242 7.00 -11.66 -14.79
C LEU A 242 8.25 -11.24 -14.02
N LEU A 243 9.39 -11.71 -14.48
CA LEU A 243 10.71 -11.44 -13.92
C LEU A 243 11.59 -10.77 -14.96
N GLU A 244 12.54 -9.96 -14.51
CA GLU A 244 13.59 -9.45 -15.37
C GLU A 244 14.91 -10.18 -15.12
N ASP A 245 15.36 -10.97 -16.10
CA ASP A 245 16.69 -11.54 -16.11
C ASP A 245 17.53 -11.10 -17.31
N LYS A 246 18.67 -10.45 -17.02
CA LYS A 246 19.63 -9.96 -18.02
C LYS A 246 18.97 -9.11 -19.12
N GLY A 247 17.99 -8.28 -18.74
CA GLY A 247 17.24 -7.42 -19.66
C GLY A 247 16.21 -8.14 -20.53
N LYS A 248 15.87 -9.40 -20.20
CA LYS A 248 14.77 -10.14 -20.81
C LYS A 248 13.69 -10.41 -19.78
N GLU A 249 12.45 -10.34 -20.23
CA GLU A 249 11.30 -10.75 -19.45
C GLU A 249 11.15 -12.27 -19.50
N ILE A 250 10.97 -12.87 -18.32
CA ILE A 250 10.82 -14.31 -18.15
C ILE A 250 9.62 -14.55 -17.25
N GLU A 251 8.74 -15.46 -17.66
CA GLU A 251 7.64 -15.89 -16.81
C GLU A 251 8.10 -16.96 -15.81
N GLY A 252 7.51 -16.92 -14.62
CA GLY A 252 7.70 -17.93 -13.61
C GLY A 252 6.45 -18.15 -12.77
N VAL A 253 6.50 -19.15 -11.91
CA VAL A 253 5.45 -19.49 -10.96
C VAL A 253 6.02 -19.46 -9.54
N ILE A 254 5.33 -18.77 -8.64
CA ILE A 254 5.73 -18.74 -7.23
C ILE A 254 5.51 -20.13 -6.63
N LEU A 255 6.58 -20.75 -6.14
CA LEU A 255 6.54 -22.03 -5.43
C LEU A 255 6.28 -21.87 -3.94
N LYS A 256 6.81 -20.79 -3.35
CA LYS A 256 6.75 -20.54 -1.91
C LYS A 256 7.01 -19.07 -1.62
N LEU A 257 6.40 -18.56 -0.55
CA LEU A 257 6.68 -17.25 0.05
C LEU A 257 7.26 -17.44 1.46
N GLU A 258 8.29 -16.67 1.79
CA GLU A 258 8.98 -16.67 3.08
C GLU A 258 9.24 -15.22 3.51
N VAL A 259 9.35 -14.96 4.81
CA VAL A 259 9.70 -13.62 5.33
C VAL A 259 11.14 -13.64 5.85
N MET A 260 11.93 -12.65 5.42
CA MET A 260 13.30 -12.43 5.87
C MET A 260 13.47 -11.01 6.37
N ASP A 261 14.41 -10.75 7.29
CA ASP A 261 14.82 -9.38 7.57
C ASP A 261 15.58 -8.81 6.36
N ALA A 262 15.35 -7.54 6.04
CA ALA A 262 15.95 -6.83 4.90
C ALA A 262 17.48 -6.97 4.84
N ARG A 263 18.16 -7.03 5.98
CA ARG A 263 19.62 -7.16 6.07
C ARG A 263 20.12 -8.59 5.86
N ASP A 264 19.23 -9.56 5.81
CA ASP A 264 19.56 -10.97 5.55
C ASP A 264 19.30 -11.35 4.08
N VAL A 265 18.39 -10.67 3.38
CA VAL A 265 18.05 -10.92 1.96
C VAL A 265 19.29 -10.93 1.05
N PRO A 266 19.65 -12.01 0.33
CA PRO A 266 20.89 -12.03 -0.45
C PRO A 266 21.04 -10.86 -1.44
N ALA A 267 22.24 -10.31 -1.61
CA ALA A 267 22.44 -9.04 -2.34
C ALA A 267 22.03 -9.07 -3.83
N HIS A 268 22.03 -10.26 -4.43
CA HIS A 268 21.66 -10.48 -5.83
C HIS A 268 20.15 -10.56 -6.06
N VAL A 269 19.35 -10.71 -4.99
CA VAL A 269 17.89 -10.80 -5.08
C VAL A 269 17.34 -9.54 -5.73
N ARG A 270 16.44 -9.73 -6.69
CA ARG A 270 15.74 -8.66 -7.41
C ARG A 270 14.27 -8.69 -7.01
N PHE A 271 13.58 -7.57 -7.21
CA PHE A 271 12.14 -7.56 -7.05
C PHE A 271 11.46 -8.32 -8.20
N ILE A 272 10.33 -8.95 -7.91
CA ILE A 272 9.40 -9.41 -8.93
C ILE A 272 8.97 -8.19 -9.75
N LYS A 273 9.03 -8.28 -11.08
CA LYS A 273 8.70 -7.15 -11.95
C LYS A 273 7.20 -6.90 -11.97
N HIS A 274 6.42 -7.95 -12.18
CA HIS A 274 4.97 -7.85 -12.20
C HIS A 274 4.33 -9.17 -11.81
N ILE A 275 3.20 -9.13 -11.13
CA ILE A 275 2.37 -10.31 -10.90
C ILE A 275 1.35 -10.37 -12.04
N ILE A 276 1.38 -11.46 -12.80
CA ILE A 276 0.49 -11.65 -13.94
C ILE A 276 -0.90 -11.99 -13.40
N LYS A 277 -1.72 -10.95 -13.19
CA LYS A 277 -3.13 -11.10 -12.88
C LYS A 277 -3.86 -11.54 -14.15
N ARG A 278 -4.16 -12.83 -14.28
CA ARG A 278 -4.97 -13.33 -15.39
C ARG A 278 -6.41 -12.81 -15.21
N ARG A 279 -6.87 -11.85 -16.04
CA ARG A 279 -8.28 -11.72 -16.49
C ARG A 279 -8.49 -10.59 -17.52
N SER A 280 -8.94 -10.96 -18.72
CA SER A 280 -9.98 -10.25 -19.52
C SER A 280 -10.38 -11.13 -20.73
N VAL A 281 -11.51 -11.80 -20.65
CA VAL A 281 -12.22 -12.38 -21.81
C VAL A 281 -13.60 -11.73 -21.79
N ASP A 282 -14.10 -11.29 -22.94
CA ASP A 282 -15.34 -10.52 -23.05
C ASP A 282 -16.51 -11.13 -22.24
N ASP A 283 -17.05 -10.34 -21.30
CA ASP A 283 -18.12 -10.71 -20.34
C ASP A 283 -19.38 -11.32 -21.01
N ILE A 284 -19.59 -11.04 -22.30
CA ILE A 284 -20.79 -11.41 -23.04
C ILE A 284 -20.78 -12.90 -23.46
N GLU A 285 -19.62 -13.49 -23.75
CA GLU A 285 -19.55 -14.89 -24.22
C GLU A 285 -19.62 -15.88 -23.05
N VAL A 286 -18.98 -15.54 -21.93
CA VAL A 286 -18.96 -16.35 -20.70
C VAL A 286 -20.33 -16.36 -20.02
N SER A 287 -21.02 -15.21 -19.93
CA SER A 287 -22.36 -15.11 -19.34
C SER A 287 -23.40 -15.98 -20.09
N ASN A 288 -23.32 -16.04 -21.42
CA ASN A 288 -24.24 -16.85 -22.24
C ASN A 288 -24.04 -18.37 -22.07
N HIS A 289 -22.82 -18.83 -21.80
CA HIS A 289 -22.54 -20.26 -21.58
C HIS A 289 -22.87 -20.70 -20.14
N LEU A 290 -22.63 -19.82 -19.16
CA LEU A 290 -23.05 -20.01 -17.77
C LEU A 290 -24.57 -20.09 -17.62
N GLU A 291 -25.33 -19.29 -18.37
CA GLU A 291 -26.79 -19.44 -18.43
C GLU A 291 -27.20 -20.84 -18.88
N GLN A 292 -26.48 -21.46 -19.82
CA GLN A 292 -26.80 -22.80 -20.33
C GLN A 292 -26.48 -23.90 -19.30
N ILE A 293 -25.38 -23.77 -18.57
CA ILE A 293 -25.00 -24.70 -17.49
C ILE A 293 -25.96 -24.55 -16.29
N ALA A 294 -26.33 -23.33 -15.93
CA ALA A 294 -27.30 -23.03 -14.89
C ALA A 294 -28.70 -23.55 -15.23
N LYS A 295 -29.15 -23.43 -16.49
CA LYS A 295 -30.40 -24.02 -17.00
C LYS A 295 -30.45 -25.55 -16.89
N ALA A 296 -29.30 -26.23 -16.84
CA ALA A 296 -29.22 -27.68 -16.67
C ALA A 296 -29.31 -28.11 -15.19
N LEU A 297 -29.12 -27.19 -14.24
CA LEU A 297 -29.00 -27.49 -12.81
C LEU A 297 -30.10 -26.85 -11.94
N TYR A 298 -30.75 -25.77 -12.41
CA TYR A 298 -31.76 -24.97 -11.69
C TYR A 298 -32.91 -24.50 -12.60
N HIS A 299 -34.03 -24.04 -12.03
CA HIS A 299 -35.20 -23.58 -12.78
C HIS A 299 -34.94 -22.21 -13.47
N GLU A 300 -35.65 -21.87 -14.55
CA GLU A 300 -35.38 -20.67 -15.39
C GLU A 300 -35.28 -19.34 -14.61
N ASN A 301 -36.07 -19.15 -13.57
CA ASN A 301 -36.04 -17.93 -12.74
C ASN A 301 -34.81 -17.85 -11.80
N GLU A 302 -34.13 -18.96 -11.51
CA GLU A 302 -32.94 -19.02 -10.66
C GLU A 302 -31.66 -18.75 -11.46
N VAL A 303 -31.68 -18.98 -12.78
CA VAL A 303 -30.54 -18.81 -13.68
C VAL A 303 -30.09 -17.36 -13.80
N GLN A 304 -31.03 -16.44 -13.95
CA GLN A 304 -30.73 -15.01 -14.08
C GLN A 304 -30.17 -14.44 -12.76
N LEU A 305 -30.72 -14.90 -11.62
CA LEU A 305 -30.20 -14.56 -10.29
C LEU A 305 -28.79 -15.13 -10.07
N LEU A 306 -28.53 -16.35 -10.55
CA LEU A 306 -27.24 -17.02 -10.40
C LEU A 306 -26.16 -16.35 -11.26
N SER A 307 -26.47 -15.94 -12.49
CA SER A 307 -25.53 -15.17 -13.32
C SER A 307 -25.19 -13.81 -12.69
N GLN A 308 -26.19 -13.12 -12.13
CA GLN A 308 -25.96 -11.87 -11.40
C GLN A 308 -25.12 -12.11 -10.14
N LEU A 309 -25.40 -13.18 -9.40
CA LEU A 309 -24.64 -13.56 -8.21
C LEU A 309 -23.19 -13.91 -8.54
N LEU A 310 -22.94 -14.67 -9.60
CA LEU A 310 -21.59 -15.04 -10.02
C LEU A 310 -20.78 -13.83 -10.49
N HIS A 311 -21.41 -12.91 -11.22
CA HIS A 311 -20.77 -11.65 -11.61
C HIS A 311 -20.48 -10.76 -10.39
N VAL A 312 -21.39 -10.71 -9.41
CA VAL A 312 -21.11 -10.02 -8.15
C VAL A 312 -19.95 -10.70 -7.43
N LEU A 313 -19.96 -12.03 -7.31
CA LEU A 313 -18.91 -12.80 -6.63
C LEU A 313 -17.55 -12.73 -7.34
N SER A 314 -17.50 -12.59 -8.67
CA SER A 314 -16.25 -12.42 -9.41
C SER A 314 -15.57 -11.08 -9.13
N GLU A 315 -16.37 -10.06 -8.83
CA GLU A 315 -15.92 -8.71 -8.48
C GLU A 315 -15.74 -8.50 -6.97
N VAL A 316 -16.24 -9.41 -6.13
CA VAL A 316 -16.14 -9.30 -4.68
C VAL A 316 -14.71 -9.59 -4.24
N LYS A 317 -14.05 -8.51 -3.80
CA LYS A 317 -12.82 -8.56 -3.02
C LYS A 317 -13.12 -9.10 -1.63
N ILE A 318 -12.24 -9.97 -1.17
CA ILE A 318 -12.28 -10.57 0.15
C ILE A 318 -10.92 -10.49 0.81
N TYR A 319 -10.92 -10.45 2.14
CA TYR A 319 -9.74 -10.31 2.98
C TYR A 319 -9.63 -11.56 3.86
N LEU A 320 -8.44 -12.15 3.93
CA LEU A 320 -8.14 -13.37 4.69
C LEU A 320 -7.01 -13.11 5.68
N PRO A 321 -7.18 -13.40 6.97
CA PRO A 321 -6.08 -13.36 7.91
C PRO A 321 -5.11 -14.54 7.67
N LEU A 322 -3.83 -14.23 7.43
CA LEU A 322 -2.72 -15.18 7.34
C LEU A 322 -1.87 -15.11 8.60
N ILE A 323 -1.72 -16.26 9.26
CA ILE A 323 -0.94 -16.42 10.48
C ILE A 323 0.41 -17.02 10.13
N LYS A 324 1.47 -16.42 10.65
CA LYS A 324 2.83 -16.93 10.55
C LYS A 324 3.00 -18.15 11.45
N ASP A 325 3.49 -19.26 10.91
CA ASP A 325 3.95 -20.41 11.69
C ASP A 325 5.30 -20.06 12.34
N ASP A 326 5.33 -20.05 13.67
CA ASP A 326 6.52 -19.68 14.46
C ASP A 326 7.73 -20.60 14.23
N LYS A 327 7.51 -21.84 13.74
CA LYS A 327 8.56 -22.84 13.54
C LYS A 327 9.09 -22.84 12.12
N THR A 328 8.21 -22.69 11.13
CA THR A 328 8.57 -22.76 9.71
C THR A 328 8.73 -21.40 9.06
N GLY A 329 8.19 -20.34 9.68
CA GLY A 329 8.11 -19.00 9.11
C GLY A 329 7.11 -18.88 7.96
N GLU A 330 6.33 -19.93 7.67
CA GLU A 330 5.36 -19.96 6.59
C GLU A 330 4.09 -19.21 6.96
N LEU A 331 3.49 -18.52 5.98
CA LEU A 331 2.19 -17.88 6.15
C LEU A 331 1.09 -18.90 5.82
N ASN A 332 0.28 -19.22 6.81
CA ASN A 332 -0.83 -20.16 6.70
C ASN A 332 -2.16 -19.45 6.92
N ARG A 333 -3.23 -19.97 6.32
CA ARG A 333 -4.58 -19.41 6.54
C ARG A 333 -5.05 -19.69 7.95
N GLU A 334 -5.67 -18.70 8.56
CA GLU A 334 -6.43 -18.95 9.78
C GLU A 334 -7.64 -19.84 9.47
N VAL A 335 -7.90 -20.82 10.33
CA VAL A 335 -9.04 -21.74 10.21
C VAL A 335 -9.75 -21.77 11.54
N ILE A 336 -11.02 -21.37 11.55
CA ILE A 336 -11.90 -21.52 12.72
C ILE A 336 -12.60 -22.87 12.69
N ARG A 337 -13.10 -23.31 13.84
CA ARG A 337 -13.93 -24.51 13.92
C ARG A 337 -15.34 -24.16 14.37
N THR A 338 -16.33 -24.69 13.66
CA THR A 338 -17.74 -24.59 14.09
C THR A 338 -17.98 -25.40 15.35
N ASN A 339 -19.15 -25.24 15.97
CA ASN A 339 -19.58 -26.07 17.11
C ASN A 339 -19.54 -27.58 16.79
N ASN A 340 -19.73 -27.94 15.51
CA ASN A 340 -19.66 -29.32 15.03
C ASN A 340 -18.24 -29.77 14.64
N HIS A 341 -17.20 -28.99 14.99
CA HIS A 341 -15.78 -29.24 14.75
C HIS A 341 -15.35 -29.21 13.28
N GLU A 342 -16.19 -28.68 12.39
CA GLU A 342 -15.89 -28.52 10.97
C GLU A 342 -14.95 -27.33 10.77
N PRO A 343 -13.88 -27.47 9.97
CA PRO A 343 -12.97 -26.37 9.66
C PRO A 343 -13.66 -25.38 8.71
N VAL A 344 -13.61 -24.10 9.05
CA VAL A 344 -14.18 -23.01 8.27
C VAL A 344 -13.12 -21.94 8.08
N MET A 345 -13.02 -21.46 6.85
CA MET A 345 -12.13 -20.39 6.47
C MET A 345 -12.86 -19.05 6.69
N PRO A 346 -12.41 -18.20 7.64
CA PRO A 346 -12.98 -16.88 7.81
C PRO A 346 -12.59 -16.01 6.61
N ILE A 347 -13.57 -15.39 5.96
CA ILE A 347 -13.32 -14.43 4.89
C ILE A 347 -14.07 -13.15 5.20
N PHE A 348 -13.45 -12.01 4.90
CA PHE A 348 -14.00 -10.71 5.23
C PHE A 348 -14.24 -9.94 3.95
N THR A 349 -15.24 -9.07 3.92
CA THR A 349 -15.45 -8.15 2.79
C THR A 349 -14.82 -6.78 3.04
N LYS A 350 -14.23 -6.58 4.22
CA LYS A 350 -13.49 -5.40 4.63
C LYS A 350 -12.23 -5.79 5.39
N GLU A 351 -11.14 -5.08 5.12
CA GLU A 351 -9.84 -5.36 5.71
C GLU A 351 -9.82 -5.13 7.23
N GLU A 352 -10.43 -4.03 7.70
CA GLU A 352 -10.52 -3.68 9.13
C GLU A 352 -11.10 -4.83 9.97
N GLU A 353 -12.08 -5.54 9.41
CA GLU A 353 -12.76 -6.64 10.08
C GLU A 353 -11.84 -7.86 10.21
N ALA A 354 -11.02 -8.13 9.19
CA ALA A 354 -10.00 -9.18 9.22
C ALA A 354 -8.90 -8.83 10.24
N LYS A 355 -8.45 -7.58 10.28
CA LYS A 355 -7.47 -7.09 11.28
C LYS A 355 -8.03 -7.15 12.70
N LEU A 356 -9.29 -6.78 12.91
CA LEU A 356 -9.93 -6.88 14.22
C LEU A 356 -10.05 -8.33 14.68
N PHE A 357 -10.35 -9.23 13.76
CA PHE A 357 -10.48 -10.65 14.03
C PHE A 357 -9.13 -11.29 14.40
N ALA A 358 -8.06 -10.95 13.68
CA ALA A 358 -6.72 -11.45 13.94
C ALA A 358 -5.68 -10.31 13.85
N PRO A 359 -5.46 -9.57 14.95
CA PRO A 359 -4.61 -8.37 14.98
C PRO A 359 -3.15 -8.61 14.62
N GLU A 360 -2.65 -9.82 14.89
CA GLU A 360 -1.27 -10.22 14.64
C GLU A 360 -1.10 -10.92 13.27
N SER A 361 -2.16 -10.99 12.45
CA SER A 361 -2.15 -11.63 11.15
C SER A 361 -1.78 -10.65 10.02
N ILE A 362 -1.21 -11.19 8.95
CA ILE A 362 -1.11 -10.47 7.69
C ILE A 362 -2.43 -10.64 6.96
N VAL A 363 -3.11 -9.55 6.63
CA VAL A 363 -4.38 -9.63 5.89
C VAL A 363 -4.12 -9.73 4.38
N TYR A 364 -4.65 -10.78 3.76
CA TYR A 364 -4.52 -11.11 2.34
C TYR A 364 -5.80 -10.74 1.59
N GLU A 365 -5.71 -9.75 0.70
CA GLU A 365 -6.79 -9.39 -0.23
C GLU A 365 -6.75 -10.29 -1.46
N THR A 366 -7.90 -10.85 -1.86
CA THR A 366 -8.06 -11.65 -3.08
C THR A 366 -9.47 -11.51 -3.60
N TYR A 367 -9.75 -11.99 -4.82
CA TYR A 367 -11.13 -12.15 -5.25
C TYR A 367 -11.71 -13.44 -4.69
N PHE A 368 -13.00 -13.44 -4.40
CA PHE A 368 -13.70 -14.64 -3.93
C PHE A 368 -13.52 -15.83 -4.89
N THR A 369 -13.42 -15.56 -6.19
CA THR A 369 -13.21 -16.60 -7.20
C THR A 369 -11.85 -17.30 -7.09
N ASP A 370 -10.83 -16.63 -6.57
CA ASP A 370 -9.49 -17.19 -6.44
C ASP A 370 -9.39 -18.27 -5.36
N LEU A 371 -10.41 -18.38 -4.50
CA LEU A 371 -10.47 -19.33 -3.38
C LEU A 371 -11.34 -20.56 -3.66
N ILE A 372 -11.98 -20.62 -4.83
CA ILE A 372 -12.96 -21.65 -5.17
C ILE A 372 -12.39 -23.07 -5.06
N ASP A 373 -11.12 -23.26 -5.43
CA ASP A 373 -10.46 -24.56 -5.38
C ASP A 373 -10.05 -24.99 -3.97
N GLU A 374 -10.03 -24.05 -3.04
CA GLU A 374 -9.54 -24.23 -1.68
C GLU A 374 -10.68 -24.42 -0.67
N PHE A 375 -11.93 -24.25 -1.10
CA PHE A 375 -13.11 -24.55 -0.32
C PHE A 375 -13.19 -26.07 0.01
N PRO A 376 -13.22 -26.48 1.30
CA PRO A 376 -13.48 -27.88 1.67
C PRO A 376 -14.77 -28.46 1.06
N LYS A 377 -14.91 -29.79 1.05
CA LYS A 377 -16.07 -30.51 0.46
C LYS A 377 -17.44 -30.11 1.05
N MET A 378 -17.47 -29.53 2.24
CA MET A 378 -18.63 -28.86 2.82
C MET A 378 -18.18 -27.48 3.28
N SER A 379 -18.26 -26.48 2.40
CA SER A 379 -17.68 -25.17 2.68
C SER A 379 -18.70 -24.18 3.16
N PHE A 380 -18.51 -23.77 4.41
CA PHE A 380 -19.09 -22.55 4.92
C PHE A 380 -18.11 -21.42 4.64
N VAL A 381 -18.65 -20.33 4.13
CA VAL A 381 -17.92 -19.08 4.03
C VAL A 381 -18.54 -18.11 5.02
N LEU A 382 -17.76 -17.74 6.03
CA LEU A 382 -18.20 -16.88 7.11
C LEU A 382 -17.59 -15.48 6.95
N ASN A 383 -18.44 -14.48 6.74
CA ASN A 383 -18.15 -13.13 7.21
C ASN A 383 -18.58 -13.08 8.70
N PRO A 384 -17.66 -13.01 9.67
CA PRO A 384 -18.02 -13.11 11.08
C PRO A 384 -18.82 -11.91 11.61
N GLN A 385 -18.95 -10.81 10.85
CA GLN A 385 -19.88 -9.72 11.14
C GLN A 385 -21.30 -9.97 10.59
N CYS A 386 -21.45 -10.87 9.62
CA CYS A 386 -22.73 -11.35 9.16
C CYS A 386 -23.21 -12.50 10.08
N LYS A 387 -24.43 -12.40 10.60
CA LYS A 387 -25.07 -13.49 11.35
C LYS A 387 -25.47 -14.69 10.47
N GLU A 388 -25.19 -14.61 9.17
CA GLU A 388 -25.59 -15.58 8.16
C GLU A 388 -24.34 -16.19 7.53
N LEU A 389 -24.27 -17.51 7.54
CA LEU A 389 -23.24 -18.29 6.85
C LEU A 389 -23.60 -18.32 5.36
N LEU A 390 -22.67 -17.95 4.48
CA LEU A 390 -22.82 -18.25 3.06
C LEU A 390 -22.47 -19.73 2.87
N PHE A 391 -23.47 -20.53 2.53
CA PHE A 391 -23.28 -21.95 2.24
C PHE A 391 -22.83 -22.12 0.80
N ILE A 392 -21.62 -22.63 0.60
CA ILE A 392 -21.14 -23.09 -0.70
C ILE A 392 -21.14 -24.61 -0.67
N ASP A 393 -22.22 -25.20 -1.18
CA ASP A 393 -22.36 -26.65 -1.29
C ASP A 393 -21.57 -27.21 -2.49
N GLU A 394 -21.53 -28.53 -2.64
CA GLU A 394 -20.81 -29.18 -3.75
C GLU A 394 -21.33 -28.74 -5.12
N LYS A 395 -22.62 -28.41 -5.23
CA LYS A 395 -23.24 -27.95 -6.49
C LYS A 395 -22.77 -26.55 -6.85
N MET A 396 -22.81 -25.61 -5.91
CA MET A 396 -22.29 -24.25 -6.10
C MET A 396 -20.78 -24.26 -6.35
N THR A 397 -20.04 -25.11 -5.62
CA THR A 397 -18.60 -25.28 -5.82
C THR A 397 -18.29 -25.79 -7.23
N ALA A 398 -19.04 -26.77 -7.75
CA ALA A 398 -18.86 -27.28 -9.10
C ALA A 398 -19.13 -26.22 -10.19
N ILE A 399 -20.15 -25.37 -9.98
CA ILE A 399 -20.48 -24.25 -10.89
C ILE A 399 -19.37 -23.21 -10.87
N LEU A 400 -18.93 -22.81 -9.69
CA LEU A 400 -17.82 -21.86 -9.47
C LEU A 400 -16.51 -22.37 -10.08
N LYS A 401 -16.17 -23.65 -9.90
CA LYS A 401 -14.97 -24.27 -10.49
C LYS A 401 -15.00 -24.26 -12.00
N ARG A 402 -16.16 -24.56 -12.59
CA ARG A 402 -16.33 -24.57 -14.04
C ARG A 402 -16.23 -23.16 -14.63
N TYR A 403 -16.79 -22.16 -13.93
CA TYR A 403 -16.63 -20.75 -14.29
C TYR A 403 -15.14 -20.34 -14.34
N VAL A 404 -14.37 -20.64 -13.29
CA VAL A 404 -12.93 -20.31 -13.25
C VAL A 404 -12.12 -21.08 -14.29
N GLN A 405 -12.43 -22.35 -14.53
CA GLN A 405 -11.73 -23.17 -15.53
C GLN A 405 -11.95 -22.68 -16.96
N GLU A 406 -13.15 -22.20 -17.30
CA GLU A 406 -13.46 -21.71 -18.64
C GLU A 406 -12.82 -20.33 -18.88
N GLU A 407 -12.79 -19.43 -17.88
CA GLU A 407 -11.98 -18.19 -17.94
C GLU A 407 -10.49 -18.45 -18.21
N LEU A 408 -9.93 -19.53 -17.65
CA LEU A 408 -8.53 -19.93 -17.89
C LEU A 408 -8.30 -20.51 -19.30
N SER A 409 -9.33 -21.07 -19.94
CA SER A 409 -9.24 -21.74 -21.25
C SER A 409 -9.35 -20.80 -22.45
N HIS A 410 -9.91 -19.60 -22.25
CA HIS A 410 -10.02 -18.55 -23.27
C HIS A 410 -8.75 -17.68 -23.41
N VAL A 411 -7.66 -18.05 -22.73
CA VAL A 411 -6.35 -17.34 -22.72
C VAL A 411 -5.28 -18.08 -23.54
N ASN A 412 -5.61 -19.19 -24.22
CA ASN A 412 -4.68 -19.91 -25.13
C ASN A 412 -4.90 -19.59 -26.60
#